data_AF-A0A3B8TNM3-F1
#
_entry.id   AF-A0A3B8TNM3-F1
#
_cell.length_a   1.000
_cell.length_b   1.000
_cell.length_c   1.000
_cell.angle_alpha   90.00
_cell.angle_beta   90.00
_cell.angle_gamma   90.00
#
_symmetry.space_group_name_H-M   'P 1'
#
loop_
_entity.id
_entity.type
_entity.pdbx_description
1 polymer ?
#
loop_
_entity_poly.entity_id
_entity_poly.type
_entity_poly.pdbx_seq_one_letter_code
_entity_poly.pdbx_strand_id
1 'polypeptide(L)'
;MKYAKYLPEVNRRETWEELVTRNKAMHIKRYPALEKEIEKTYELVYKKKVLPSMRSLQFSGKPIEISPNRLYNCAFLPVDHIDAFSEVMFLLLSGCGVGYSVQQHNIKKLPSIIKPYNKRVRRFVVGDSIEGWADSVKVLVKSYLGSKRASRVNFDFSDIRPKGALLVTSGGKAPGPQPLKECLVKIKGVLDNKVDGDQLSSLEVHDIICHIADAVLAGGIRRAALISLFSATDSEMISCKAGSWWESNPQRGRANNSAVLVRHKITKDFFMDLWKRI
;
A
#
# COMPACT_ATOMS: atom_id res chain seq x y z
N MET A 1 -3.69 -6.10 -25.52
CA MET A 1 -4.19 -6.75 -24.28
C MET A 1 -3.44 -6.21 -23.07
N LYS A 2 -4.12 -5.82 -21.99
CA LYS A 2 -3.51 -5.04 -20.87
C LYS A 2 -2.42 -5.80 -20.07
N TYR A 3 -2.54 -7.13 -19.96
CA TYR A 3 -1.65 -7.96 -19.14
C TYR A 3 -0.55 -8.68 -19.93
N ALA A 4 -0.58 -8.54 -21.25
CA ALA A 4 0.42 -9.12 -22.14
C ALA A 4 1.78 -8.47 -21.89
N LYS A 5 2.76 -9.28 -21.51
CA LYS A 5 4.15 -8.85 -21.35
C LYS A 5 4.73 -8.53 -22.72
N TYR A 6 5.70 -7.62 -22.73
CA TYR A 6 6.51 -7.38 -23.91
C TYR A 6 7.55 -8.49 -24.02
N LEU A 7 7.71 -9.03 -25.23
CA LEU A 7 8.68 -10.07 -25.58
C LEU A 7 9.76 -9.40 -26.45
N PRO A 8 10.91 -8.98 -25.86
CA PRO A 8 11.96 -8.26 -26.59
C PRO A 8 12.48 -9.00 -27.81
N GLU A 9 12.60 -10.32 -27.72
CA GLU A 9 13.13 -11.21 -28.76
C GLU A 9 12.30 -11.22 -30.05
N VAL A 10 10.98 -10.98 -29.95
CA VAL A 10 10.06 -10.95 -31.10
C VAL A 10 9.41 -9.58 -31.30
N ASN A 11 9.89 -8.57 -30.57
CA ASN A 11 9.48 -7.16 -30.67
C ASN A 11 7.94 -6.93 -30.63
N ARG A 12 7.22 -7.74 -29.85
CA ARG A 12 5.76 -7.64 -29.69
C ARG A 12 5.32 -7.99 -28.28
N ARG A 13 4.03 -7.82 -28.00
CA ARG A 13 3.42 -8.33 -26.75
C ARG A 13 2.90 -9.75 -26.94
N GLU A 14 2.75 -10.45 -25.82
CA GLU A 14 2.11 -11.77 -25.77
C GLU A 14 0.71 -11.75 -26.40
N THR A 15 0.38 -12.85 -27.08
CA THR A 15 -0.99 -13.24 -27.45
C THR A 15 -1.77 -13.72 -26.22
N TRP A 16 -3.07 -13.99 -26.38
CA TRP A 16 -3.88 -14.56 -25.30
C TRP A 16 -3.36 -15.93 -24.89
N GLU A 17 -3.05 -16.75 -25.88
CA GLU A 17 -2.59 -18.11 -25.75
C GLU A 17 -1.25 -18.16 -25.01
N GLU A 18 -0.28 -17.32 -25.38
CA GLU A 18 1.02 -17.22 -24.70
C GLU A 18 0.88 -16.79 -23.24
N LEU A 19 0.07 -15.75 -22.98
CA LEU A 19 -0.17 -15.25 -21.62
C LEU A 19 -0.83 -16.31 -20.73
N VAL A 20 -1.87 -16.99 -21.24
CA VAL A 20 -2.58 -18.04 -20.51
C VAL A 20 -1.66 -19.23 -20.28
N THR A 21 -0.84 -19.60 -21.27
CA THR A 21 0.15 -20.69 -21.16
C THR A 21 1.21 -20.39 -20.10
N ARG A 22 1.78 -19.17 -20.08
CA ARG A 22 2.71 -18.73 -19.03
C ARG A 22 2.08 -18.83 -17.64
N ASN A 23 0.82 -18.42 -17.51
CA ASN A 23 0.09 -18.49 -16.25
C ASN A 23 -0.14 -19.95 -15.80
N LYS A 24 -0.61 -20.81 -16.70
CA LYS A 24 -0.80 -22.25 -16.47
C LYS A 24 0.48 -22.94 -16.00
N ALA A 25 1.57 -22.73 -16.73
CA ALA A 25 2.87 -23.35 -16.45
C ALA A 25 3.39 -22.99 -15.04
N MET A 26 3.19 -21.75 -14.60
CA MET A 26 3.52 -21.33 -13.23
C MET A 26 2.69 -22.12 -12.19
N HIS A 27 1.40 -22.33 -12.43
CA HIS A 27 0.54 -23.10 -11.52
C HIS A 27 0.92 -24.58 -11.48
N ILE A 28 1.15 -25.23 -12.63
CA ILE A 28 1.60 -26.62 -12.71
C ILE A 28 2.94 -26.81 -11.98
N LYS A 29 3.91 -25.93 -12.23
CA LYS A 29 5.22 -25.96 -11.54
C LYS A 29 5.08 -25.88 -10.02
N ARG A 30 4.12 -25.09 -9.51
CA ARG A 30 3.88 -24.95 -8.07
C ARG A 30 3.10 -26.13 -7.48
N TYR A 31 2.18 -26.70 -8.25
CA TYR A 31 1.25 -27.74 -7.83
C TYR A 31 1.24 -28.93 -8.82
N PRO A 32 2.36 -29.67 -8.94
CA PRO A 32 2.48 -30.74 -9.94
C PRO A 32 1.47 -31.87 -9.72
N ALA A 33 1.06 -32.13 -8.48
CA ALA A 33 0.04 -33.12 -8.15
C ALA A 33 -1.36 -32.78 -8.72
N LEU A 34 -1.61 -31.53 -9.12
CA LEU A 34 -2.87 -31.04 -9.67
C LEU A 34 -2.78 -30.76 -11.18
N GLU A 35 -1.75 -31.26 -11.86
CA GLU A 35 -1.49 -30.94 -13.27
C GLU A 35 -2.70 -31.23 -14.17
N LYS A 36 -3.33 -32.40 -14.02
CA LYS A 36 -4.49 -32.81 -14.83
C LYS A 36 -5.69 -31.88 -14.62
N GLU A 37 -5.97 -31.51 -13.38
CA GLU A 37 -7.05 -30.60 -12.99
C GLU A 37 -6.79 -29.19 -13.50
N ILE A 38 -5.53 -28.74 -13.43
CA ILE A 38 -5.10 -27.44 -13.94
C ILE A 38 -5.26 -27.41 -15.46
N GLU A 39 -4.75 -28.40 -16.19
CA GLU A 39 -4.89 -28.48 -17.65
C GLU A 39 -6.36 -28.42 -18.08
N LYS A 40 -7.21 -29.26 -17.48
CA LYS A 40 -8.65 -29.28 -17.76
C LYS A 40 -9.33 -27.94 -17.48
N THR A 41 -8.98 -27.28 -16.37
CA THR A 41 -9.54 -25.96 -16.03
C THR A 41 -9.08 -24.88 -17.00
N TYR A 42 -7.83 -24.95 -17.44
CA TYR A 42 -7.26 -23.96 -18.35
C TYR A 42 -7.83 -24.03 -19.76
N GLU A 43 -8.42 -25.15 -20.20
CA GLU A 43 -9.22 -25.19 -21.44
C GLU A 43 -10.34 -24.12 -21.44
N LEU A 44 -10.99 -23.91 -20.29
CA LEU A 44 -12.02 -22.87 -20.13
C LEU A 44 -11.40 -21.48 -20.16
N VAL A 45 -10.19 -21.32 -19.65
CA VAL A 45 -9.44 -20.05 -19.68
C VAL A 45 -9.04 -19.70 -21.11
N TYR A 46 -8.46 -20.63 -21.88
CA TYR A 46 -8.16 -20.41 -23.29
C TYR A 46 -9.42 -19.99 -24.08
N LYS A 47 -10.55 -20.65 -23.83
CA LYS A 47 -11.86 -20.33 -24.43
C LYS A 47 -12.53 -19.06 -23.85
N LYS A 48 -11.88 -18.36 -22.91
CA LYS A 48 -12.40 -17.15 -22.22
C LYS A 48 -13.74 -17.37 -21.50
N LYS A 49 -14.06 -18.61 -21.14
CA LYS A 49 -15.26 -18.96 -20.35
C LYS A 49 -15.06 -18.72 -18.85
N VAL A 50 -13.80 -18.77 -18.40
CA VAL A 50 -13.37 -18.45 -17.03
C VAL A 50 -12.16 -17.54 -17.10
N LEU A 51 -12.11 -16.50 -16.25
CA LEU A 51 -10.99 -15.56 -16.20
C LEU A 51 -10.26 -15.67 -14.86
N PRO A 52 -8.95 -15.94 -14.86
CA PRO A 52 -8.13 -15.84 -13.66
C PRO A 52 -8.09 -14.41 -13.12
N SER A 53 -7.62 -14.25 -11.87
CA SER A 53 -7.39 -12.92 -11.32
C SER A 53 -6.42 -12.13 -12.22
N MET A 54 -6.70 -10.84 -12.41
CA MET A 54 -5.87 -9.96 -13.23
C MET A 54 -4.39 -9.98 -12.81
N ARG A 55 -4.15 -10.11 -11.50
CA ARG A 55 -2.81 -10.20 -10.90
C ARG A 55 -2.08 -11.47 -11.30
N SER A 56 -2.79 -12.61 -11.32
CA SER A 56 -2.23 -13.88 -11.75
C SER A 56 -1.73 -13.79 -13.19
N LEU A 57 -2.55 -13.27 -14.11
CA LEU A 57 -2.18 -13.10 -15.52
C LEU A 57 -1.03 -12.09 -15.72
N GLN A 58 -1.10 -10.95 -15.04
CA GLN A 58 -0.11 -9.87 -15.17
C GLN A 58 1.29 -10.30 -14.68
N PHE A 59 1.36 -10.96 -13.52
CA PHE A 59 2.63 -11.21 -12.84
C PHE A 59 3.11 -12.66 -12.92
N SER A 60 2.39 -13.58 -13.59
CA SER A 60 2.81 -14.99 -13.62
C SER A 60 4.24 -15.22 -14.12
N GLY A 61 4.87 -16.22 -13.52
CA GLY A 61 6.29 -16.52 -13.65
C GLY A 61 7.11 -15.88 -12.52
N LYS A 62 8.35 -15.50 -12.84
CA LYS A 62 9.36 -15.03 -11.89
C LYS A 62 8.89 -13.97 -10.87
N PRO A 63 8.04 -12.98 -11.22
CA PRO A 63 7.62 -11.96 -10.25
C PRO A 63 6.83 -12.53 -9.08
N ILE A 64 5.92 -13.47 -9.34
CA ILE A 64 5.16 -14.18 -8.29
C ILE A 64 6.05 -15.17 -7.54
N GLU A 65 7.01 -15.81 -8.22
CA GLU A 65 7.95 -16.73 -7.56
C GLU A 65 8.83 -16.02 -6.53
N ILE A 66 9.29 -14.79 -6.83
CA ILE A 66 10.08 -13.97 -5.89
C ILE A 66 9.19 -13.38 -4.80
N SER A 67 8.01 -12.89 -5.17
CA SER A 67 7.13 -12.11 -4.29
C SER A 67 5.69 -12.65 -4.44
N PRO A 68 5.35 -13.75 -3.74
CA PRO A 68 4.05 -14.42 -3.88
C PRO A 68 2.86 -13.53 -3.54
N ASN A 69 3.09 -12.53 -2.68
CA ASN A 69 2.09 -11.53 -2.32
C ASN A 69 1.57 -10.74 -3.53
N ARG A 70 2.28 -10.72 -4.67
CA ARG A 70 1.80 -10.12 -5.93
C ARG A 70 0.54 -10.81 -6.47
N LEU A 71 0.20 -12.01 -6.03
CA LEU A 71 -1.07 -12.67 -6.38
C LEU A 71 -2.29 -12.01 -5.71
N TYR A 72 -2.12 -11.42 -4.53
CA TYR A 72 -3.22 -10.78 -3.82
C TYR A 72 -3.49 -9.40 -4.42
N ASN A 73 -4.71 -9.21 -4.92
CA ASN A 73 -5.12 -7.92 -5.48
C ASN A 73 -5.56 -6.93 -4.37
N CYS A 74 -6.05 -7.46 -3.25
CA CYS A 74 -6.55 -6.68 -2.12
C CYS A 74 -6.06 -7.29 -0.80
N ALA A 75 -5.80 -6.45 0.19
CA ALA A 75 -5.45 -6.80 1.55
C ALA A 75 -6.19 -5.89 2.54
N PHE A 76 -6.24 -6.29 3.81
CA PHE A 76 -6.80 -5.48 4.89
C PHE A 76 -5.94 -5.60 6.15
N LEU A 77 -5.76 -4.50 6.88
CA LEU A 77 -5.17 -4.52 8.22
C LEU A 77 -5.77 -3.44 9.15
N PRO A 78 -6.04 -3.75 10.43
CA PRO A 78 -6.24 -2.71 11.43
C PRO A 78 -4.93 -1.95 11.66
N VAL A 79 -5.01 -0.63 11.87
CA VAL A 79 -3.82 0.15 12.25
C VAL A 79 -3.72 0.15 13.78
N ASP A 80 -3.34 -1.01 14.32
CA ASP A 80 -3.17 -1.22 15.77
C ASP A 80 -1.74 -1.53 16.21
N HIS A 81 -0.81 -1.59 15.26
CA HIS A 81 0.62 -1.71 15.51
C HIS A 81 1.41 -0.82 14.56
N ILE A 82 2.59 -0.34 14.99
CA ILE A 82 3.42 0.59 14.21
C ILE A 82 3.94 0.00 12.89
N ASP A 83 4.03 -1.33 12.79
CA ASP A 83 4.49 -1.99 11.56
C ASP A 83 3.46 -1.86 10.42
N ALA A 84 2.19 -1.57 10.75
CA ALA A 84 1.12 -1.36 9.77
C ALA A 84 1.49 -0.32 8.70
N PHE A 85 2.18 0.76 9.07
CA PHE A 85 2.59 1.80 8.13
C PHE A 85 3.58 1.26 7.08
N SER A 86 4.58 0.48 7.51
CA SER A 86 5.54 -0.14 6.58
C SER A 86 4.92 -1.24 5.74
N GLU A 87 3.98 -2.01 6.31
CA GLU A 87 3.25 -3.05 5.58
C GLU A 87 2.36 -2.44 4.49
N VAL A 88 1.69 -1.32 4.76
CA VAL A 88 0.92 -0.58 3.75
C VAL A 88 1.82 -0.17 2.58
N MET A 89 3.00 0.39 2.84
CA MET A 89 3.98 0.75 1.79
C MET A 89 4.36 -0.48 0.96
N PHE A 90 4.73 -1.59 1.62
CA PHE A 90 5.12 -2.83 0.97
C PHE A 90 4.00 -3.40 0.07
N LEU A 91 2.77 -3.46 0.59
CA LEU A 91 1.61 -3.99 -0.12
C LEU A 91 1.25 -3.13 -1.33
N LEU A 92 1.24 -1.80 -1.17
CA LEU A 92 0.95 -0.87 -2.27
C LEU A 92 2.00 -0.94 -3.39
N LEU A 93 3.29 -0.96 -3.05
CA LEU A 93 4.38 -1.13 -4.03
C LEU A 93 4.35 -2.50 -4.71
N SER A 94 3.86 -3.53 -4.02
CA SER A 94 3.59 -4.83 -4.62
C SER A 94 2.39 -4.81 -5.57
N GLY A 95 1.64 -3.70 -5.62
CA GLY A 95 0.49 -3.45 -6.46
C GLY A 95 -0.80 -4.08 -5.93
N CYS A 96 -0.86 -4.30 -4.62
CA CYS A 96 -2.05 -4.68 -3.87
C CYS A 96 -2.80 -3.41 -3.45
N GLY A 97 -4.14 -3.42 -3.53
CA GLY A 97 -4.96 -2.39 -2.87
C GLY A 97 -5.07 -2.70 -1.38
N VAL A 98 -5.04 -1.69 -0.53
CA VAL A 98 -5.03 -1.89 0.92
C VAL A 98 -6.24 -1.22 1.57
N GLY A 99 -7.12 -2.04 2.14
CA GLY A 99 -8.07 -1.58 3.14
C GLY A 99 -7.38 -1.45 4.49
N TYR A 100 -7.73 -0.44 5.27
CA TYR A 100 -7.20 -0.30 6.61
C TYR A 100 -8.23 0.26 7.56
N SER A 101 -8.11 -0.07 8.86
CA SER A 101 -9.00 0.47 9.88
C SER A 101 -8.28 1.46 10.79
N VAL A 102 -8.76 2.70 10.79
CA VAL A 102 -8.41 3.76 11.74
C VAL A 102 -9.50 3.94 12.80
N GLN A 103 -10.30 2.90 13.06
CA GLN A 103 -11.26 2.92 14.15
C GLN A 103 -10.55 3.19 15.49
N GLN A 104 -11.24 3.92 16.37
CA GLN A 104 -10.68 4.42 17.63
C GLN A 104 -10.08 3.31 18.51
N HIS A 105 -10.69 2.12 18.55
CA HIS A 105 -10.18 0.98 19.31
C HIS A 105 -8.90 0.35 18.72
N ASN A 106 -8.61 0.56 17.44
CA ASN A 106 -7.36 0.13 16.81
C ASN A 106 -6.25 1.14 17.10
N ILE A 107 -6.48 2.41 16.78
CA ILE A 107 -5.45 3.44 16.94
C ILE A 107 -5.05 3.66 18.41
N LYS A 108 -5.95 3.42 19.37
CA LYS A 108 -5.64 3.49 20.82
C LYS A 108 -4.57 2.49 21.27
N LYS A 109 -4.32 1.43 20.51
CA LYS A 109 -3.26 0.45 20.77
C LYS A 109 -1.89 0.94 20.29
N LEU A 110 -1.84 1.99 19.46
CA LEU A 110 -0.58 2.60 19.06
C LEU A 110 0.09 3.27 20.27
N PRO A 111 1.43 3.18 20.38
CA PRO A 111 2.15 3.87 21.43
C PRO A 111 2.05 5.39 21.28
N SER A 112 2.28 6.10 22.38
CA SER A 112 2.46 7.54 22.35
C SER A 112 3.76 7.93 21.62
N ILE A 113 3.79 9.17 21.14
CA ILE A 113 4.94 9.78 20.47
C ILE A 113 6.08 9.98 21.48
N ILE A 114 7.28 9.56 21.06
CA ILE A 114 8.57 9.81 21.68
C ILE A 114 9.48 10.42 20.62
N LYS A 115 9.57 11.74 20.58
CA LYS A 115 10.40 12.48 19.62
C LYS A 115 11.86 12.08 19.74
N PRO A 116 12.55 11.90 18.60
CA PRO A 116 13.95 11.54 18.59
C PRO A 116 14.81 12.64 19.23
N TYR A 117 16.02 12.27 19.66
CA TYR A 117 16.97 13.23 20.21
C TYR A 117 17.32 14.33 19.20
N ASN A 118 17.25 15.60 19.61
CA ASN A 118 17.50 16.75 18.74
C ASN A 118 18.92 16.75 18.12
N LYS A 119 19.93 16.35 18.90
CA LYS A 119 21.36 16.41 18.53
C LYS A 119 21.94 15.10 17.98
N ARG A 120 21.22 13.97 18.09
CA ARG A 120 21.72 12.67 17.61
C ARG A 120 21.12 12.35 16.26
N VAL A 121 21.99 12.06 15.29
CA VAL A 121 21.59 11.70 13.93
C VAL A 121 22.20 10.36 13.56
N ARG A 122 21.43 9.49 12.93
CA ARG A 122 21.88 8.22 12.36
C ARG A 122 21.59 8.21 10.86
N ARG A 123 22.59 7.84 10.05
CA ARG A 123 22.40 7.59 8.62
C ARG A 123 21.69 6.25 8.40
N PHE A 124 20.74 6.22 7.47
CA PHE A 124 20.07 5.01 7.00
C PHE A 124 20.07 4.98 5.47
N VAL A 125 20.79 4.03 4.89
CA VAL A 125 20.82 3.82 3.44
C VAL A 125 19.58 3.03 3.03
N VAL A 126 18.78 3.60 2.14
CA VAL A 126 17.54 2.98 1.64
C VAL A 126 17.90 2.07 0.47
N GLY A 127 17.65 0.77 0.63
CA GLY A 127 17.91 -0.21 -0.43
C GLY A 127 17.02 -0.02 -1.65
N ASP A 128 17.56 -0.36 -2.83
CA ASP A 128 16.87 -0.31 -4.12
C ASP A 128 15.85 -1.45 -4.34
N SER A 129 14.92 -1.61 -3.39
CA SER A 129 13.88 -2.64 -3.41
C SER A 129 12.58 -2.14 -2.77
N ILE A 130 11.50 -2.92 -2.94
CA ILE A 130 10.21 -2.63 -2.29
C ILE A 130 10.36 -2.70 -0.76
N GLU A 131 11.13 -3.67 -0.29
CA GLU A 131 11.48 -3.88 1.10
C GLU A 131 12.27 -2.68 1.65
N GLY A 132 13.26 -2.18 0.90
CA GLY A 132 14.04 -1.00 1.29
C GLY A 132 13.17 0.24 1.45
N TRP A 133 12.21 0.46 0.55
CA TRP A 133 11.23 1.55 0.67
C TRP A 133 10.35 1.38 1.91
N ALA A 134 9.82 0.17 2.15
CA ALA A 134 9.00 -0.13 3.32
C ALA A 134 9.80 0.03 4.64
N ASP A 135 11.07 -0.41 4.66
CA ASP A 135 11.97 -0.28 5.80
C ASP A 135 12.28 1.18 6.12
N SER A 136 12.35 2.07 5.11
CA SER A 136 12.53 3.50 5.35
C SER A 136 11.36 4.11 6.13
N VAL A 137 10.12 3.73 5.79
CA VAL A 137 8.91 4.11 6.53
C VAL A 137 8.94 3.52 7.94
N LYS A 138 9.31 2.24 8.06
CA LYS A 138 9.44 1.54 9.34
C LYS A 138 10.42 2.25 10.27
N VAL A 139 11.59 2.62 9.76
CA VAL A 139 12.66 3.29 10.51
C VAL A 139 12.23 4.69 10.93
N LEU A 140 11.56 5.44 10.05
CA LEU A 140 11.00 6.75 10.40
C LEU A 140 9.97 6.62 11.52
N VAL A 141 8.95 5.77 11.33
CA VAL A 141 7.87 5.55 12.30
C VAL A 141 8.42 5.07 13.64
N LYS A 142 9.33 4.08 13.65
CA LYS A 142 9.99 3.60 14.88
C LYS A 142 10.81 4.67 15.59
N SER A 143 11.30 5.69 14.89
CA SER A 143 12.02 6.79 15.54
C SER A 143 11.13 7.71 16.39
N TYR A 144 9.80 7.70 16.17
CA TYR A 144 8.81 8.48 16.94
C TYR A 144 7.87 7.60 17.78
N LEU A 145 7.58 6.38 17.35
CA LEU A 145 6.60 5.49 17.98
C LEU A 145 7.25 4.20 18.51
N GLY A 146 8.57 4.20 18.66
CA GLY A 146 9.32 3.09 19.25
C GLY A 146 9.16 3.03 20.77
N SER A 147 9.57 1.91 21.38
CA SER A 147 9.53 1.75 22.84
C SER A 147 10.57 2.59 23.60
N LYS A 148 11.54 3.17 22.88
CA LYS A 148 12.64 3.98 23.44
C LYS A 148 12.92 5.16 22.53
N ARG A 149 13.41 6.26 23.10
CA ARG A 149 13.82 7.45 22.36
C ARG A 149 14.97 7.10 21.40
N ALA A 150 14.81 7.43 20.13
CA ALA A 150 15.77 7.13 19.07
C ALA A 150 16.56 8.36 18.61
N SER A 151 17.58 8.17 17.78
CA SER A 151 18.23 9.25 17.04
C SER A 151 17.35 9.70 15.87
N ARG A 152 17.50 10.96 15.44
CA ARG A 152 16.94 11.42 14.16
C ARG A 152 17.54 10.62 13.02
N VAL A 153 16.74 10.36 11.99
CA VAL A 153 17.17 9.57 10.84
C VAL A 153 17.54 10.50 9.68
N ASN A 154 18.74 10.32 9.15
CA ASN A 154 19.17 10.92 7.88
C ASN A 154 19.11 9.86 6.79
N PHE A 155 18.11 9.95 5.92
CA PHE A 155 17.91 8.98 4.84
C PHE A 155 18.85 9.25 3.67
N ASP A 156 19.56 8.21 3.28
CA ASP A 156 20.43 8.20 2.11
C ASP A 156 19.79 7.35 1.02
N PHE A 157 19.56 7.98 -0.13
CA PHE A 157 18.85 7.40 -1.28
C PHE A 157 19.80 7.07 -2.44
N SER A 158 21.12 7.10 -2.21
CA SER A 158 22.14 6.88 -3.24
C SER A 158 22.06 5.52 -3.92
N ASP A 159 21.55 4.50 -3.22
CA ASP A 159 21.36 3.15 -3.76
C ASP A 159 20.14 3.06 -4.70
N ILE A 160 19.13 3.93 -4.54
CA ILE A 160 17.89 3.85 -5.32
C ILE A 160 18.14 4.22 -6.78
N ARG A 161 17.71 3.33 -7.69
CA ARG A 161 17.85 3.52 -9.15
C ARG A 161 17.20 4.82 -9.63
N PRO A 162 17.74 5.44 -10.70
CA PRO A 162 17.20 6.69 -11.23
C PRO A 162 15.82 6.50 -11.88
N LYS A 163 15.09 7.61 -12.01
CA LYS A 163 13.81 7.65 -12.73
C LYS A 163 14.01 7.17 -14.17
N GLY A 164 13.12 6.31 -14.63
CA GLY A 164 13.16 5.75 -15.98
C GLY A 164 13.92 4.42 -16.10
N ALA A 165 14.70 4.02 -15.08
CA ALA A 165 15.38 2.72 -15.06
C ALA A 165 14.38 1.56 -15.19
N LEU A 166 14.76 0.49 -15.87
CA LEU A 166 13.86 -0.64 -16.09
C LEU A 166 13.61 -1.43 -14.79
N LEU A 167 12.37 -1.83 -14.60
CA LEU A 167 11.98 -2.73 -13.52
C LEU A 167 11.95 -4.16 -14.06
N VAL A 168 13.10 -4.85 -13.97
CA VAL A 168 13.34 -6.18 -14.56
C VAL A 168 12.26 -7.19 -14.15
N THR A 169 11.89 -7.22 -12.87
CA THR A 169 10.93 -8.21 -12.35
C THR A 169 9.49 -7.80 -12.65
N SER A 170 9.05 -6.62 -12.23
CA SER A 170 7.64 -6.22 -12.32
C SER A 170 7.21 -5.69 -13.70
N GLY A 171 8.15 -5.42 -14.60
CA GLY A 171 7.95 -4.64 -15.81
C GLY A 171 7.75 -3.15 -15.51
N GLY A 172 7.87 -2.29 -16.53
CA GLY A 172 7.72 -0.84 -16.39
C GLY A 172 9.02 -0.10 -16.08
N LYS A 173 8.89 1.17 -15.69
CA LYS A 173 10.00 2.08 -15.41
C LYS A 173 9.94 2.57 -13.96
N ALA A 174 11.10 2.71 -13.34
CA ALA A 174 11.25 3.16 -11.98
C ALA A 174 10.84 4.64 -11.84
N PRO A 175 10.20 5.03 -10.73
CA PRO A 175 9.86 6.41 -10.46
C PRO A 175 11.05 7.29 -10.05
N GLY A 176 12.18 6.66 -9.68
CA GLY A 176 13.29 7.31 -9.00
C GLY A 176 13.01 7.52 -7.50
N PRO A 177 13.96 8.11 -6.75
CA PRO A 177 13.86 8.25 -5.29
C PRO A 177 12.94 9.39 -4.83
N GLN A 178 12.60 10.34 -5.72
CA GLN A 178 11.91 11.58 -5.35
C GLN A 178 10.56 11.36 -4.64
N PRO A 179 9.67 10.45 -5.09
CA PRO A 179 8.38 10.23 -4.43
C PRO A 179 8.55 9.69 -3.00
N LEU A 180 9.55 8.85 -2.75
CA LEU A 180 9.84 8.34 -1.41
C LEU A 180 10.38 9.46 -0.51
N LYS A 181 11.26 10.32 -1.02
CA LYS A 181 11.76 11.49 -0.28
C LYS A 181 10.60 12.37 0.19
N GLU A 182 9.70 12.72 -0.71
CA GLU A 182 8.52 13.55 -0.40
C GLU A 182 7.62 12.87 0.64
N CYS A 183 7.36 11.58 0.48
CA CYS A 183 6.60 10.78 1.43
C CYS A 183 7.18 10.85 2.84
N LEU A 184 8.48 10.54 3.00
CA LEU A 184 9.13 10.56 4.31
C LEU A 184 9.16 11.96 4.93
N VAL A 185 9.31 13.02 4.13
CA VAL A 185 9.21 14.41 4.60
C VAL A 185 7.82 14.72 5.12
N LYS A 186 6.76 14.32 4.39
CA LYS A 186 5.36 14.57 4.81
C LYS A 186 4.98 13.80 6.06
N ILE A 187 5.34 12.51 6.15
CA ILE A 187 5.14 11.69 7.36
C ILE A 187 5.88 12.31 8.54
N LYS A 188 7.15 12.70 8.35
CA LYS A 188 7.94 13.37 9.39
C LYS A 188 7.27 14.67 9.84
N GLY A 189 6.70 15.47 8.93
CA GLY A 189 5.97 16.68 9.27
C GLY A 189 4.77 16.43 10.19
N VAL A 190 3.98 15.38 9.91
CA VAL A 190 2.88 14.98 10.81
C VAL A 190 3.41 14.62 12.20
N LEU A 191 4.48 13.81 12.26
CA LEU A 191 5.06 13.35 13.53
C LEU A 191 5.76 14.47 14.32
N ASP A 192 6.40 15.42 13.65
CA ASP A 192 7.07 16.57 14.27
C ASP A 192 6.07 17.55 14.90
N ASN A 193 4.86 17.65 14.36
CA ASN A 193 3.82 18.54 14.87
C ASN A 193 3.19 18.04 16.19
N LYS A 194 3.40 16.78 16.55
CA LYS A 194 2.94 16.21 17.83
C LYS A 194 3.79 16.69 19.00
N VAL A 195 3.25 16.67 20.21
CA VAL A 195 4.03 16.85 21.44
C VAL A 195 4.50 15.48 21.95
N ASP A 196 5.64 15.44 22.66
CA ASP A 196 6.08 14.21 23.34
C ASP A 196 4.98 13.72 24.30
N GLY A 197 4.61 12.45 24.18
CA GLY A 197 3.54 11.83 24.95
C GLY A 197 2.17 11.78 24.25
N ASP A 198 1.98 12.56 23.18
CA ASP A 198 0.72 12.55 22.43
C ASP A 198 0.47 11.20 21.75
N GLN A 199 -0.79 10.85 21.54
CA GLN A 199 -1.19 9.79 20.62
C GLN A 199 -1.56 10.37 19.25
N LEU A 200 -1.38 9.57 18.21
CA LEU A 200 -1.88 9.91 16.87
C LEU A 200 -3.41 9.82 16.84
N SER A 201 -4.06 10.81 16.23
CA SER A 201 -5.50 10.74 15.93
C SER A 201 -5.77 9.82 14.73
N SER A 202 -7.03 9.41 14.58
CA SER A 202 -7.49 8.63 13.41
C SER A 202 -7.19 9.35 12.10
N LEU A 203 -7.36 10.67 12.07
CA LEU A 203 -7.10 11.52 10.92
C LEU A 203 -5.60 11.60 10.59
N GLU A 204 -4.74 11.74 11.61
CA GLU A 204 -3.29 11.75 11.41
C GLU A 204 -2.77 10.41 10.88
N VAL A 205 -3.28 9.28 11.42
CA VAL A 205 -2.98 7.94 10.91
C VAL A 205 -3.46 7.79 9.46
N HIS A 206 -4.66 8.28 9.15
CA HIS A 206 -5.21 8.29 7.80
C HIS A 206 -4.34 9.10 6.83
N ASP A 207 -3.90 10.30 7.23
CA ASP A 207 -3.06 11.18 6.41
C ASP A 207 -1.67 10.58 6.15
N ILE A 208 -1.05 9.93 7.15
CA ILE A 208 0.22 9.21 6.98
C ILE A 208 0.08 8.11 5.91
N ILE A 209 -0.98 7.30 5.98
CA ILE A 209 -1.24 6.23 5.00
C ILE A 209 -1.52 6.80 3.59
N CYS A 210 -2.23 7.92 3.50
CA CYS A 210 -2.45 8.62 2.24
C CYS A 210 -1.14 9.14 1.61
N HIS A 211 -0.23 9.70 2.42
CA HIS A 211 1.11 10.10 1.95
C HIS A 211 1.97 8.91 1.51
N ILE A 212 1.81 7.75 2.13
CA ILE A 212 2.44 6.50 1.65
C ILE A 212 1.92 6.13 0.26
N ALA A 213 0.61 6.24 0.02
CA ALA A 213 0.02 5.95 -1.28
C ALA A 213 0.44 6.93 -2.39
N ASP A 214 0.68 8.20 -2.06
CA ASP A 214 1.26 9.18 -2.99
C ASP A 214 2.60 8.73 -3.57
N ALA A 215 3.48 8.17 -2.74
CA ALA A 215 4.80 7.70 -3.15
C ALA A 215 4.74 6.60 -4.22
N VAL A 216 3.72 5.74 -4.15
CA VAL A 216 3.56 4.55 -5.00
C VAL A 216 3.04 4.91 -6.41
N LEU A 217 2.27 6.00 -6.54
CA LEU A 217 1.62 6.38 -7.79
C LEU A 217 2.58 6.73 -8.93
N ALA A 218 3.81 7.15 -8.62
CA ALA A 218 4.78 7.62 -9.60
C ALA A 218 5.37 6.50 -10.50
N GLY A 219 5.16 5.22 -10.18
CA GLY A 219 5.81 4.08 -10.85
C GLY A 219 5.15 3.57 -12.13
N GLY A 220 4.07 4.18 -12.61
CA GLY A 220 3.51 3.96 -13.95
C GLY A 220 2.87 2.58 -14.24
N ILE A 221 2.98 1.58 -13.35
CA ILE A 221 2.38 0.25 -13.56
C ILE A 221 0.89 0.24 -13.16
N ARG A 222 0.55 0.81 -12.01
CA ARG A 222 -0.84 0.89 -11.50
C ARG A 222 -0.96 1.95 -10.41
N ARG A 223 -2.14 2.56 -10.29
CA ARG A 223 -2.46 3.49 -9.21
C ARG A 223 -2.61 2.75 -7.87
N ALA A 224 -2.09 3.35 -6.79
CA ALA A 224 -2.40 2.94 -5.42
C ALA A 224 -3.93 3.00 -5.20
N ALA A 225 -4.46 2.08 -4.39
CA ALA A 225 -5.88 2.00 -4.09
C ALA A 225 -6.06 1.73 -2.59
N LEU A 226 -6.83 2.59 -1.93
CA LEU A 226 -7.05 2.53 -0.49
C LEU A 226 -8.54 2.62 -0.14
N ILE A 227 -8.91 1.95 0.94
CA ILE A 227 -10.18 2.19 1.64
C ILE A 227 -9.92 2.30 3.16
N SER A 228 -10.38 3.39 3.77
CA SER A 228 -10.20 3.69 5.19
C SER A 228 -11.50 3.43 5.95
N LEU A 229 -11.49 2.44 6.84
CA LEU A 229 -12.59 2.15 7.75
C LEU A 229 -12.40 2.93 9.06
N PHE A 230 -13.39 3.72 9.47
CA PHE A 230 -13.30 4.58 10.66
C PHE A 230 -14.51 4.41 11.58
N SER A 231 -14.40 4.91 12.82
CA SER A 231 -15.50 4.81 13.80
C SER A 231 -16.61 5.79 13.46
N ALA A 232 -17.87 5.36 13.46
CA ALA A 232 -19.00 6.21 13.09
C ALA A 232 -19.20 7.45 13.98
N THR A 233 -18.58 7.51 15.15
CA THR A 233 -18.59 8.66 16.07
C THR A 233 -17.41 9.62 15.84
N ASP A 234 -16.53 9.33 14.88
CA ASP A 234 -15.31 10.08 14.63
C ASP A 234 -15.59 11.27 13.70
N SER A 235 -15.92 12.42 14.30
CA SER A 235 -16.27 13.62 13.56
C SER A 235 -15.16 14.12 12.63
N GLU A 236 -13.88 13.97 13.01
CA GLU A 236 -12.75 14.38 12.19
C GLU A 236 -12.69 13.57 10.90
N MET A 237 -12.82 12.24 11.00
CA MET A 237 -12.84 11.35 9.83
C MET A 237 -14.10 11.52 8.96
N ILE A 238 -15.26 11.83 9.56
CA ILE A 238 -16.49 12.13 8.80
C ILE A 238 -16.27 13.35 7.90
N SER A 239 -15.74 14.44 8.44
CA SER A 239 -15.58 15.71 7.71
C SER A 239 -14.25 15.85 6.98
N CYS A 240 -13.34 14.86 7.03
CA CYS A 240 -11.97 15.04 6.52
C CYS A 240 -11.87 15.30 5.01
N LYS A 241 -12.95 14.97 4.28
CA LYS A 241 -13.13 15.23 2.84
C LYS A 241 -14.33 16.15 2.55
N ALA A 242 -14.68 17.03 3.47
CA ALA A 242 -15.64 18.11 3.27
C ALA A 242 -14.92 19.44 2.94
N GLY A 243 -15.64 20.40 2.35
CA GLY A 243 -15.08 21.70 1.93
C GLY A 243 -13.93 21.57 0.93
N SER A 244 -13.00 22.53 0.89
CA SER A 244 -11.86 22.57 -0.04
C SER A 244 -10.69 21.65 0.36
N TRP A 245 -10.99 20.41 0.75
CA TRP A 245 -9.98 19.43 1.17
C TRP A 245 -9.02 19.06 0.04
N TRP A 246 -9.43 19.14 -1.23
CA TRP A 246 -8.57 18.80 -2.37
C TRP A 246 -7.41 19.79 -2.56
N GLU A 247 -7.54 21.02 -2.07
CA GLU A 247 -6.48 22.03 -2.09
C GLU A 247 -5.64 21.96 -0.81
N SER A 248 -6.30 21.91 0.35
CA SER A 248 -5.63 21.94 1.66
C SER A 248 -4.98 20.61 2.06
N ASN A 249 -5.61 19.49 1.68
CA ASN A 249 -5.26 18.12 2.07
C ASN A 249 -5.40 17.13 0.90
N PRO A 250 -4.75 17.38 -0.26
CA PRO A 250 -4.92 16.59 -1.49
C PRO A 250 -4.64 15.10 -1.31
N GLN A 251 -3.77 14.72 -0.38
CA GLN A 251 -3.44 13.32 -0.08
C GLN A 251 -4.67 12.50 0.29
N ARG A 252 -5.70 13.10 0.90
CA ARG A 252 -6.95 12.40 1.29
C ARG A 252 -7.74 11.89 0.09
N GLY A 253 -7.39 12.33 -1.11
CA GLY A 253 -7.90 11.79 -2.37
C GLY A 253 -7.42 10.36 -2.67
N ARG A 254 -6.46 9.82 -1.91
CA ARG A 254 -5.93 8.46 -2.11
C ARG A 254 -6.80 7.35 -1.56
N ALA A 255 -7.71 7.66 -0.63
CA ALA A 255 -8.59 6.70 -0.02
C ALA A 255 -10.07 7.08 -0.18
N ASN A 256 -10.90 6.05 -0.33
CA ASN A 256 -12.34 6.13 -0.04
C ASN A 256 -12.53 5.85 1.45
N ASN A 257 -13.44 6.57 2.11
CA ASN A 257 -13.60 6.49 3.56
C ASN A 257 -14.99 5.90 3.87
N SER A 258 -15.07 5.01 4.86
CA SER A 258 -16.33 4.37 5.25
C SER A 258 -16.46 4.27 6.76
N ALA A 259 -17.56 4.78 7.29
CA ALA A 259 -17.93 4.64 8.70
C ALA A 259 -18.36 3.19 8.97
N VAL A 260 -17.81 2.57 10.01
CA VAL A 260 -18.18 1.20 10.40
C VAL A 260 -19.36 1.24 11.36
N LEU A 261 -20.42 0.53 10.99
CA LEU A 261 -21.69 0.47 11.70
C LEU A 261 -21.96 -0.95 12.24
N VAL A 262 -22.06 -1.10 13.56
CA VAL A 262 -22.38 -2.38 14.20
C VAL A 262 -23.89 -2.51 14.33
N ARG A 263 -24.54 -3.16 13.36
CA ARG A 263 -26.01 -3.18 13.17
C ARG A 263 -26.86 -3.31 14.46
N HIS A 264 -26.47 -4.15 15.41
CA HIS A 264 -27.23 -4.38 16.66
C HIS A 264 -27.03 -3.29 17.74
N LYS A 265 -26.11 -2.34 17.55
CA LYS A 265 -25.81 -1.25 18.48
C LYS A 265 -26.32 0.11 18.00
N ILE A 266 -26.94 0.19 16.82
CA ILE A 266 -27.26 1.46 16.17
C ILE A 266 -28.76 1.65 16.04
N THR A 267 -29.21 2.86 16.39
CA THR A 267 -30.60 3.28 16.22
C THR A 267 -30.82 3.89 14.84
N LYS A 268 -32.06 3.89 14.36
CA LYS A 268 -32.43 4.57 13.11
C LYS A 268 -32.02 6.05 13.14
N ASP A 269 -32.22 6.72 14.27
CA ASP A 269 -31.90 8.15 14.42
C ASP A 269 -30.41 8.41 14.31
N PHE A 270 -29.56 7.59 14.94
CA PHE A 270 -28.11 7.70 14.79
C PHE A 270 -27.69 7.51 13.32
N PHE A 271 -28.27 6.53 12.62
CA PHE A 271 -27.96 6.30 11.21
C PHE A 271 -28.35 7.51 10.34
N MET A 272 -29.55 8.06 10.55
CA MET A 272 -30.04 9.21 9.79
C MET A 272 -29.25 10.49 10.09
N ASP A 273 -28.78 10.67 11.33
CA ASP A 273 -27.88 11.77 11.69
C ASP A 273 -26.53 11.65 10.98
N LEU A 274 -25.90 10.47 11.05
CA LEU A 274 -24.65 10.21 10.36
C LEU A 274 -24.77 10.41 8.84
N TRP A 275 -25.87 9.94 8.23
CA TRP A 275 -26.11 10.06 6.80
C TRP A 275 -26.22 11.51 6.33
N LYS A 276 -26.70 12.44 7.18
CA LYS A 276 -26.76 13.87 6.84
C LYS A 276 -25.38 14.54 6.81
N ARG A 277 -24.37 13.92 7.41
CA ARG A 277 -23.02 14.49 7.60
C ARG A 277 -21.98 13.97 6.60
N ILE A 278 -22.32 12.95 5.81
CA ILE A 278 -21.48 12.32 4.78
C ILE A 278 -21.92 12.82 3.41
#